data_AF-A0A6P4FLD4-F1
#
_entry.id   AF-A0A6P4FLD4-F1
#
_cell.length_a   1.000
_cell.length_b   1.000
_cell.length_c   1.000
_cell.angle_alpha   90.00
_cell.angle_beta   90.00
_cell.angle_gamma   90.00
#
_symmetry.space_group_name_H-M   'P 1'
#
loop_
_entity.id
_entity.type
_entity.pdbx_description
1 polymer ?
#
loop_
_entity_poly.entity_id
_entity_poly.type
_entity_poly.pdbx_seq_one_letter_code
_entity_poly.pdbx_strand_id
1 'polypeptide(L)'
;MMGDSFGIGMGKLKSTEPSIGPLEPDNDYYEAETLLQKSKSHHTPQPSWVAWCERNSKPVKRPRPRVVRKLTKWQKNGPMTKKDWKHFCAWAALRTRPREPEPPKPAKLPCVAKYLPCAKKKRHLDEDELRERMLELANPRKVTQKYSITDRPPAYSPVISWGKPPHRDPGRPFKPPFVPVCFPTDELEAEFWAQLRFPVRQAALLGKVTPRILNLSKPRSYPPTPHCPIPERLPDPLDVPPPPRKKFTSREWRLHQIRLIYLSKPVIRKELDYIFYNI
;
A
#
# COMPACT_ATOMS: atom_id res chain seq x y z
N MET A 1 -69.37 -31.34 -4.69
CA MET A 1 -68.77 -31.74 -5.97
C MET A 1 -67.75 -30.65 -6.32
N MET A 2 -66.47 -30.88 -6.00
CA MET A 2 -65.46 -31.38 -6.95
C MET A 2 -65.28 -30.41 -8.13
N GLY A 3 -64.14 -29.74 -8.34
CA GLY A 3 -62.88 -29.85 -7.64
C GLY A 3 -61.91 -28.74 -8.04
N ASP A 4 -60.99 -28.48 -7.12
CA ASP A 4 -59.80 -27.67 -7.30
C ASP A 4 -58.85 -28.30 -8.31
N SER A 5 -58.19 -27.48 -9.13
CA SER A 5 -56.96 -27.88 -9.82
C SER A 5 -56.05 -26.67 -9.96
N PHE A 6 -55.22 -26.53 -8.93
CA PHE A 6 -54.09 -25.62 -8.85
C PHE A 6 -53.07 -25.98 -9.92
N GLY A 7 -52.69 -24.98 -10.73
CA GLY A 7 -51.54 -25.05 -11.61
C GLY A 7 -50.25 -25.15 -10.81
N ILE A 8 -49.57 -26.29 -10.92
CA ILE A 8 -48.29 -26.58 -10.29
C ILE A 8 -47.20 -25.73 -10.94
N GLY A 9 -46.53 -24.92 -10.12
CA GLY A 9 -45.29 -24.24 -10.47
C GLY A 9 -44.16 -25.25 -10.60
N MET A 10 -43.68 -25.47 -11.82
CA MET A 10 -42.41 -26.16 -12.04
C MET A 10 -41.28 -25.20 -11.74
N GLY A 11 -40.69 -25.36 -10.55
CA GLY A 11 -39.46 -24.73 -10.14
C GLY A 11 -38.34 -25.05 -11.13
N LYS A 12 -37.64 -24.01 -11.59
CA LYS A 12 -36.39 -24.14 -12.34
C LYS A 12 -35.33 -24.72 -11.40
N LEU A 13 -35.12 -26.03 -11.47
CA LEU A 13 -33.93 -26.67 -10.93
C LEU A 13 -32.71 -26.15 -11.71
N LYS A 14 -31.80 -25.49 -11.02
CA LYS A 14 -30.47 -25.17 -11.53
C LYS A 14 -29.66 -26.46 -11.52
N SER A 15 -29.47 -27.09 -12.69
CA SER A 15 -28.44 -28.11 -12.82
C SER A 15 -27.08 -27.41 -12.89
N THR A 16 -26.22 -27.79 -11.97
CA THR A 16 -24.80 -27.46 -11.94
C THR A 16 -24.04 -28.65 -12.50
N GLU A 17 -24.04 -28.81 -13.83
CA GLU A 17 -23.11 -29.72 -14.50
C GLU A 17 -22.60 -29.09 -15.81
N PRO A 18 -21.28 -28.99 -15.99
CA PRO A 18 -20.71 -28.52 -17.25
C PRO A 18 -20.82 -29.62 -18.33
N SER A 19 -21.52 -29.31 -19.42
CA SER A 19 -21.58 -30.12 -20.63
C SER A 19 -20.20 -30.14 -21.31
N ILE A 20 -19.51 -31.26 -21.17
CA ILE A 20 -18.25 -31.58 -21.84
C ILE A 20 -18.60 -32.45 -23.06
N GLY A 21 -18.30 -31.94 -24.25
CA GLY A 21 -18.42 -32.71 -25.49
C GLY A 21 -17.38 -33.84 -25.56
N PRO A 22 -17.59 -34.85 -26.42
CA PRO A 22 -16.77 -36.06 -26.46
C PRO A 22 -15.33 -35.74 -26.88
N LEU A 23 -14.38 -36.01 -26.00
CA LEU A 23 -12.96 -36.08 -26.32
C LEU A 23 -12.65 -37.54 -26.70
N GLU A 24 -12.19 -37.74 -27.93
CA GLU A 24 -11.67 -39.04 -28.34
C GLU A 24 -10.40 -39.38 -27.53
N PRO A 25 -10.25 -40.65 -27.11
CA PRO A 25 -9.11 -41.08 -26.31
C PRO A 25 -7.91 -41.39 -27.22
N ASP A 26 -7.00 -40.43 -27.38
CA ASP A 26 -5.64 -40.73 -27.82
C ASP A 26 -4.89 -41.38 -26.66
N ASN A 27 -4.52 -42.63 -26.91
CA ASN A 27 -3.99 -43.62 -26.00
C ASN A 27 -2.49 -43.37 -25.74
N ASP A 28 -2.15 -42.30 -25.01
CA ASP A 28 -0.81 -42.09 -24.42
C ASP A 28 -0.65 -42.95 -23.16
N TYR A 29 -0.78 -44.26 -23.35
CA TYR A 29 -0.43 -45.28 -22.36
C TYR A 29 0.96 -45.78 -22.73
N TYR A 30 2.01 -45.22 -22.13
CA TYR A 30 3.34 -45.81 -21.88
C TYR A 30 4.34 -44.67 -21.62
N GLU A 31 4.44 -44.19 -20.37
CA GLU A 31 5.70 -43.68 -19.77
C GLU A 31 5.52 -43.27 -18.30
N ALA A 32 4.70 -44.00 -17.54
CA ALA A 32 4.53 -43.78 -16.10
C ALA A 32 4.85 -45.04 -15.29
N GLU A 33 5.89 -45.79 -15.68
CA GLU A 33 6.47 -46.88 -14.87
C GLU A 33 8.00 -46.92 -15.02
N THR A 34 8.67 -45.81 -14.69
CA THR A 34 10.12 -45.80 -14.41
C THR A 34 10.46 -44.98 -13.17
N LEU A 35 9.67 -45.16 -12.11
CA LEU A 35 10.08 -44.86 -10.73
C LEU A 35 10.29 -46.18 -9.98
N LEU A 36 11.11 -47.07 -10.55
CA LEU A 36 11.73 -48.12 -9.77
C LEU A 36 13.07 -47.60 -9.26
N GLN A 37 13.17 -47.54 -7.93
CA GLN A 37 14.40 -47.39 -7.15
C GLN A 37 15.50 -48.29 -7.72
N LYS A 38 16.42 -47.71 -8.50
CA LYS A 38 17.68 -48.37 -8.84
C LYS A 38 18.62 -48.21 -7.65
N SER A 39 18.49 -49.14 -6.72
CA SER A 39 19.49 -49.44 -5.72
C SER A 39 20.86 -49.54 -6.41
N LYS A 40 21.84 -48.80 -5.88
CA LYS A 40 23.23 -48.85 -6.27
C LYS A 40 23.81 -50.22 -5.95
N SER A 41 23.76 -51.12 -6.91
CA SER A 41 24.65 -52.27 -7.04
C SER A 41 24.45 -52.88 -8.41
N HIS A 42 25.42 -53.69 -8.85
CA HIS A 42 25.52 -54.38 -10.14
C HIS A 42 26.37 -53.66 -11.18
N HIS A 43 27.66 -54.03 -11.13
CA HIS A 43 28.54 -54.19 -12.29
C HIS A 43 27.73 -54.45 -13.57
N THR A 44 27.76 -53.50 -14.50
CA THR A 44 27.44 -53.81 -15.90
C THR A 44 28.53 -54.76 -16.41
N PRO A 45 28.21 -55.92 -16.99
CA PRO A 45 29.24 -56.73 -17.65
C PRO A 45 29.93 -55.85 -18.70
N GLN A 46 31.27 -55.89 -18.71
CA GLN A 46 32.06 -55.23 -19.75
C GLN A 46 31.50 -55.65 -21.11
N PRO A 47 31.16 -54.71 -22.01
CA PRO A 47 30.58 -55.06 -23.30
C PRO A 47 31.55 -55.97 -24.05
N SER A 48 31.03 -57.04 -24.65
CA SER A 48 31.84 -57.89 -25.52
C SER A 48 32.42 -57.04 -26.66
N TRP A 49 33.60 -57.40 -27.13
CA TRP A 49 34.31 -56.66 -28.18
C TRP A 49 33.43 -56.43 -29.43
N VAL A 50 32.58 -57.40 -29.78
CA VAL A 50 31.63 -57.29 -30.90
C VAL A 50 30.61 -56.16 -30.67
N ALA A 51 30.04 -56.07 -29.47
CA ALA A 51 29.09 -55.01 -29.13
C ALA A 51 29.76 -53.61 -29.12
N TRP A 52 31.05 -53.55 -28.78
CA TRP A 52 31.82 -52.31 -28.87
C TRP A 52 32.06 -51.89 -30.33
N CYS A 53 32.42 -52.83 -31.20
CA CYS A 53 32.60 -52.59 -32.63
C CYS A 53 31.30 -52.12 -33.31
N GLU A 54 30.16 -52.75 -33.03
CA GLU A 54 28.86 -52.35 -33.58
C GLU A 54 28.41 -50.96 -33.15
N ARG A 55 28.80 -50.54 -31.95
CA ARG A 55 28.44 -49.22 -31.41
C ARG A 55 29.26 -48.10 -32.06
N ASN A 56 30.54 -48.37 -32.32
CA ASN A 56 31.46 -47.40 -32.95
C ASN A 56 31.41 -47.41 -34.48
N SER A 57 30.91 -48.48 -35.11
CA SER A 57 30.78 -48.54 -36.58
C SER A 57 29.66 -47.64 -37.12
N LYS A 58 28.72 -47.19 -36.27
CA LYS A 58 27.64 -46.30 -36.67
C LYS A 58 28.05 -44.83 -36.46
N PRO A 59 27.94 -43.95 -37.47
CA PRO A 59 28.25 -42.54 -37.31
C PRO A 59 27.31 -41.89 -36.27
N VAL A 60 27.90 -41.11 -35.37
CA VAL A 60 27.16 -40.42 -34.30
C VAL A 60 26.18 -39.42 -34.92
N LYS A 61 24.88 -39.71 -34.87
CA LYS A 61 23.83 -38.78 -35.31
C LYS A 61 23.81 -37.58 -34.36
N ARG A 62 24.26 -36.42 -34.83
CA ARG A 62 24.17 -35.15 -34.09
C ARG A 62 22.88 -34.43 -34.49
N PRO A 63 21.80 -34.46 -33.68
CA PRO A 63 20.60 -33.69 -34.00
C PRO A 63 20.93 -32.20 -33.92
N ARG A 64 20.78 -31.47 -35.03
CA ARG A 64 20.88 -30.00 -35.01
C ARG A 64 19.59 -29.45 -34.40
N PRO A 65 19.64 -28.61 -33.35
CA PRO A 65 18.44 -28.01 -32.79
C PRO A 65 17.77 -27.12 -33.85
N ARG A 66 16.49 -27.36 -34.14
CA ARG A 66 15.68 -26.47 -34.98
C ARG A 66 15.48 -25.16 -34.21
N VAL A 67 16.19 -24.11 -34.63
CA VAL A 67 16.00 -22.76 -34.07
C VAL A 67 14.66 -22.21 -34.58
N VAL A 68 13.67 -22.10 -33.69
CA VAL A 68 12.40 -21.43 -33.99
C VAL A 68 12.71 -19.94 -34.23
N ARG A 69 12.50 -19.46 -35.46
CA ARG A 69 12.67 -18.04 -35.80
C ARG A 69 11.66 -17.20 -35.01
N LYS A 70 12.15 -16.41 -34.06
CA LYS A 70 11.37 -15.35 -33.41
C LYS A 70 11.44 -14.11 -34.30
N LEU A 71 10.29 -13.58 -34.71
CA LEU A 71 10.22 -12.33 -35.45
C LEU A 71 10.70 -11.17 -34.56
N THR A 72 11.46 -10.24 -35.14
CA THR A 72 11.92 -9.04 -34.43
C THR A 72 10.76 -8.06 -34.24
N LYS A 73 10.85 -7.15 -33.25
CA LYS A 73 9.79 -6.15 -32.97
C LYS A 73 9.39 -5.28 -34.17
N TRP A 74 10.25 -5.19 -35.18
CA TRP A 74 10.08 -4.34 -36.36
C TRP A 74 9.66 -5.13 -37.62
N GLN A 75 9.71 -6.46 -37.57
CA GLN A 75 9.16 -7.29 -38.64
C GLN A 75 7.64 -7.33 -38.49
N LYS A 76 6.95 -6.61 -39.37
CA LYS A 76 5.50 -6.76 -39.53
C LYS A 76 5.24 -8.20 -39.95
N ASN A 77 4.30 -8.87 -39.28
CA ASN A 77 3.78 -10.14 -39.76
C ASN A 77 3.36 -9.93 -41.22
N GLY A 78 3.63 -10.92 -42.07
CA GLY A 78 3.24 -10.87 -43.48
C GLY A 78 1.73 -10.65 -43.65
N PRO A 79 1.23 -10.60 -44.89
CA PRO A 79 -0.21 -10.48 -45.12
C PRO A 79 -0.98 -11.51 -44.28
N MET A 80 -2.08 -11.06 -43.66
CA MET A 80 -2.89 -11.90 -42.77
C MET A 80 -3.21 -13.23 -43.43
N THR A 81 -3.01 -14.33 -42.70
CA THR A 81 -3.37 -15.65 -43.22
C THR A 81 -4.88 -15.77 -43.35
N LYS A 82 -5.36 -16.73 -44.14
CA LYS A 82 -6.80 -16.98 -44.32
C LYS A 82 -7.53 -17.23 -42.99
N LYS A 83 -6.83 -17.78 -41.98
CA LYS A 83 -7.38 -17.97 -40.62
C LYS A 83 -7.52 -16.64 -39.88
N ASP A 84 -6.51 -15.78 -39.98
CA ASP A 84 -6.54 -14.44 -39.38
C ASP A 84 -7.67 -13.61 -40.01
N TRP A 85 -7.88 -13.72 -41.33
CA TRP A 85 -9.00 -13.07 -42.02
C TRP A 85 -10.37 -13.48 -41.48
N LYS A 86 -10.58 -14.79 -41.21
CA LYS A 86 -11.83 -15.26 -40.60
C LYS A 86 -12.03 -14.66 -39.21
N HIS A 87 -10.99 -14.62 -38.38
CA HIS A 87 -11.06 -14.01 -37.06
C HIS A 87 -11.31 -12.50 -37.11
N PHE A 88 -10.66 -11.80 -38.03
CA PHE A 88 -10.86 -10.37 -38.23
C PHE A 88 -12.30 -10.07 -38.68
N CYS A 89 -12.84 -10.82 -39.65
CA CYS A 89 -14.22 -10.63 -40.09
C CYS A 89 -15.23 -10.91 -38.97
N ALA A 90 -15.02 -11.95 -38.17
CA ALA A 90 -15.86 -12.24 -37.00
C ALA A 90 -15.76 -11.13 -35.94
N TRP A 91 -14.56 -10.61 -35.69
CA TRP A 91 -14.34 -9.48 -34.79
C TRP A 91 -15.04 -8.21 -35.29
N ALA A 92 -14.90 -7.91 -36.58
CA ALA A 92 -15.48 -6.73 -37.20
C ALA A 92 -17.01 -6.78 -37.10
N ALA A 93 -17.63 -7.89 -37.48
CA ALA A 93 -19.08 -8.06 -37.41
C ALA A 93 -19.68 -7.78 -36.02
N LEU A 94 -18.92 -8.05 -34.94
CA LEU A 94 -19.35 -7.81 -33.57
C LEU A 94 -19.04 -6.40 -33.06
N ARG A 95 -17.93 -5.79 -33.51
CA ARG A 95 -17.40 -4.55 -32.90
C ARG A 95 -17.49 -3.30 -33.76
N THR A 96 -17.67 -3.44 -35.08
CA THR A 96 -17.82 -2.29 -35.98
C THR A 96 -19.25 -1.80 -36.09
N ARG A 97 -20.22 -2.51 -35.50
CA ARG A 97 -21.58 -2.01 -35.37
C ARG A 97 -21.54 -0.68 -34.61
N PRO A 98 -22.10 0.41 -35.18
CA PRO A 98 -22.23 1.67 -34.47
C PRO A 98 -22.88 1.43 -33.12
N ARG A 99 -22.17 1.81 -32.04
CA ARG A 99 -22.68 1.63 -30.69
C ARG A 99 -23.88 2.55 -30.55
N GLU A 100 -25.07 1.96 -30.39
CA GLU A 100 -26.28 2.73 -30.12
C GLU A 100 -26.02 3.64 -28.91
N PRO A 101 -26.34 4.93 -28.99
CA PRO A 101 -26.10 5.86 -27.90
C PRO A 101 -26.90 5.38 -26.68
N GLU A 102 -26.18 4.97 -25.63
CA GLU A 102 -26.81 4.62 -24.36
C GLU A 102 -27.65 5.83 -23.90
N PRO A 103 -28.94 5.63 -23.54
CA PRO A 103 -29.74 6.73 -23.04
C PRO A 103 -29.03 7.37 -21.83
N PRO A 104 -29.13 8.70 -21.66
CA PRO A 104 -28.46 9.40 -20.58
C PRO A 104 -28.86 8.77 -19.25
N LYS A 105 -27.86 8.22 -18.56
CA LYS A 105 -28.08 7.57 -17.26
C LYS A 105 -28.73 8.60 -16.33
N PRO A 106 -29.86 8.27 -15.68
CA PRO A 106 -30.52 9.22 -14.80
C PRO A 106 -29.53 9.72 -13.78
N ALA A 107 -29.54 11.04 -13.53
CA ALA A 107 -28.69 11.65 -12.53
C ALA A 107 -28.91 10.90 -11.22
N LYS A 108 -27.85 10.25 -10.71
CA LYS A 108 -27.92 9.55 -9.43
C LYS A 108 -28.29 10.59 -8.39
N LEU A 109 -29.51 10.49 -7.88
CA LEU A 109 -29.96 11.31 -6.76
C LEU A 109 -28.92 11.18 -5.63
N PRO A 110 -28.60 12.27 -4.91
CA PRO A 110 -27.79 12.18 -3.71
C PRO A 110 -28.38 11.07 -2.85
N CYS A 111 -27.54 10.11 -2.50
CA CYS A 111 -27.92 8.84 -1.90
C CYS A 111 -28.84 9.04 -0.68
N VAL A 112 -30.16 8.95 -0.89
CA VAL A 112 -31.15 9.04 0.20
C VAL A 112 -31.04 7.81 1.11
N ALA A 113 -30.57 6.70 0.54
CA ALA A 113 -30.49 5.44 1.25
C ALA A 113 -29.21 5.30 2.08
N LYS A 114 -29.38 5.00 3.38
CA LYS A 114 -28.33 4.85 4.40
C LYS A 114 -27.22 3.82 4.05
N TYR A 115 -27.45 2.93 3.09
CA TYR A 115 -26.49 1.88 2.73
C TYR A 115 -25.40 2.33 1.73
N LEU A 116 -25.54 3.50 1.10
CA LEU A 116 -24.56 4.01 0.14
C LEU A 116 -23.42 4.79 0.84
N PRO A 117 -22.16 4.73 0.33
CA PRO A 117 -20.97 5.25 1.02
C PRO A 117 -21.02 6.74 1.37
N CYS A 118 -21.83 7.52 0.64
CA CYS A 118 -21.98 8.96 0.81
C CYS A 118 -22.97 9.35 1.92
N ALA A 119 -23.89 8.47 2.33
CA ALA A 119 -24.89 8.72 3.38
C ALA A 119 -24.59 7.97 4.70
N LYS A 120 -23.57 7.10 4.72
CA LYS A 120 -23.13 6.45 5.96
C LYS A 120 -22.53 7.49 6.88
N LYS A 121 -23.12 7.64 8.08
CA LYS A 121 -22.47 8.37 9.18
C LYS A 121 -21.08 7.76 9.36
N LYS A 122 -20.04 8.60 9.35
CA LYS A 122 -18.68 8.15 9.65
C LYS A 122 -18.72 7.53 11.05
N ARG A 123 -18.33 6.26 11.17
CA ARG A 123 -18.22 5.59 12.46
C ARG A 123 -17.19 6.37 13.27
N HIS A 124 -17.65 6.98 14.37
CA HIS A 124 -16.75 7.45 15.41
C HIS A 124 -16.22 6.18 16.08
N LEU A 125 -14.91 5.98 16.05
CA LEU A 125 -14.28 4.89 16.79
C LEU A 125 -14.16 5.36 18.24
N ASP A 126 -14.39 4.45 19.18
CA ASP A 126 -14.12 4.73 20.60
C ASP A 126 -12.61 4.92 20.80
N GLU A 127 -12.21 5.66 21.85
CA GLU A 127 -10.80 6.03 22.05
C GLU A 127 -9.90 4.80 22.18
N ASP A 128 -10.40 3.74 22.81
CA ASP A 128 -9.68 2.48 22.97
C ASP A 128 -9.56 1.71 21.64
N GLU A 129 -10.63 1.63 20.84
CA GLU A 129 -10.58 1.03 19.48
C GLU A 129 -9.58 1.78 18.57
N LEU A 130 -9.49 3.10 18.74
CA LEU A 130 -8.55 3.93 17.99
C LEU A 130 -7.11 3.66 18.41
N ARG A 131 -6.85 3.51 19.71
CA ARG A 131 -5.53 3.14 20.26
C ARG A 131 -5.09 1.77 19.79
N GLU A 132 -5.98 0.78 19.81
CA GLU A 132 -5.68 -0.57 19.31
C GLU A 132 -5.30 -0.57 17.83
N ARG A 133 -6.07 0.12 16.99
CA ARG A 133 -5.74 0.25 15.56
C ARG A 133 -4.45 1.02 15.31
N MET A 134 -4.13 2.01 16.14
CA MET A 134 -2.85 2.69 16.06
C MET A 134 -1.69 1.74 16.34
N LEU A 135 -1.81 0.89 17.37
CA LEU A 135 -0.80 -0.12 17.69
C LEU A 135 -0.66 -1.16 16.57
N GLU A 136 -1.77 -1.57 15.96
CA GLU A 136 -1.75 -2.47 14.79
C GLU A 136 -1.07 -1.84 13.57
N LEU A 137 -1.34 -0.56 13.29
CA LEU A 137 -0.71 0.17 12.20
C LEU A 137 0.77 0.42 12.44
N ALA A 138 1.17 0.57 13.71
CA ALA A 138 2.56 0.75 14.09
C ALA A 138 3.41 -0.48 13.85
N ASN A 139 2.80 -1.67 13.87
CA ASN A 139 3.48 -2.91 13.59
C ASN A 139 3.42 -3.26 12.09
N PRO A 140 4.57 -3.56 11.43
CA PRO A 140 4.55 -3.91 10.03
C PRO A 140 3.85 -5.27 9.82
N ARG A 141 2.96 -5.34 8.83
CA ARG A 141 2.23 -6.59 8.49
C ARG A 141 3.12 -7.79 8.18
N LYS A 142 4.37 -7.55 7.75
CA LYS A 142 5.40 -8.57 7.52
C LYS A 142 6.67 -8.14 8.22
N VAL A 143 6.96 -8.79 9.34
CA VAL A 143 8.20 -8.57 10.10
C VAL A 143 9.34 -9.30 9.38
N THR A 144 10.20 -8.55 8.70
CA THR A 144 11.47 -9.02 8.16
C THR A 144 12.63 -8.73 9.13
N GLN A 145 13.80 -9.37 8.94
CA GLN A 145 15.02 -9.14 9.75
C GLN A 145 15.50 -7.67 9.79
N LYS A 146 14.99 -6.80 8.90
CA LYS A 146 15.23 -5.35 8.96
C LYS A 146 14.62 -4.70 10.22
N TYR A 147 13.52 -5.25 10.74
CA TYR A 147 12.80 -4.69 11.89
C TYR A 147 13.25 -5.26 13.23
N SER A 148 14.08 -6.32 13.24
CA SER A 148 14.82 -6.72 14.45
C SER A 148 15.98 -5.73 14.64
N ILE A 149 15.67 -4.59 15.24
CA ILE A 149 16.68 -3.58 15.62
C ILE A 149 17.57 -4.24 16.66
N THR A 150 18.75 -4.69 16.25
CA THR A 150 19.89 -4.81 17.15
C THR A 150 20.49 -3.42 17.23
N ASP A 151 20.57 -2.85 18.42
CA ASP A 151 21.23 -1.55 18.64
C ASP A 151 22.65 -1.61 18.09
N ARG A 152 22.84 -1.01 16.91
CA ARG A 152 24.15 -0.77 16.32
C ARG A 152 24.41 0.72 16.38
N PRO A 153 25.45 1.19 17.08
CA PRO A 153 25.81 2.60 17.04
C PRO A 153 26.16 3.00 15.59
N PRO A 154 25.81 4.22 15.16
CA PRO A 154 26.08 4.67 13.80
C PRO A 154 27.59 4.86 13.59
N ALA A 155 28.17 4.11 12.67
CA ALA A 155 29.61 4.15 12.42
C ALA A 155 30.08 5.45 11.76
N TYR A 156 29.25 6.13 10.95
CA TYR A 156 29.57 7.39 10.28
C TYR A 156 28.30 8.21 10.04
N SER A 157 28.32 9.51 10.33
CA SER A 157 27.21 10.44 10.03
C SER A 157 27.01 10.56 8.52
N PRO A 158 25.80 10.37 7.97
CA PRO A 158 25.59 10.44 6.54
C PRO A 158 25.73 11.89 6.04
N VAL A 159 26.57 12.08 5.04
CA VAL A 159 26.63 13.32 4.26
C VAL A 159 25.30 13.50 3.54
N ILE A 160 24.55 14.56 3.88
CA ILE A 160 23.30 14.94 3.22
C ILE A 160 23.65 15.46 1.82
N SER A 161 23.55 14.60 0.81
CA SER A 161 23.60 15.04 -0.58
C SER A 161 22.22 15.58 -0.96
N TRP A 162 22.16 16.87 -1.28
CA TRP A 162 20.98 17.49 -1.89
C TRP A 162 20.80 16.82 -3.26
N GLY A 163 19.74 16.02 -3.39
CA GLY A 163 19.53 15.15 -4.55
C GLY A 163 19.51 15.88 -5.89
N LYS A 164 19.76 15.14 -6.98
CA LYS A 164 19.63 15.66 -8.36
C LYS A 164 18.21 16.20 -8.58
N PRO A 165 18.05 17.31 -9.34
CA PRO A 165 16.74 17.84 -9.65
C PRO A 165 15.87 16.78 -10.35
N PRO A 166 14.54 16.81 -10.14
CA PRO A 166 13.63 15.79 -10.65
C PRO A 166 13.72 15.66 -12.17
N HIS A 167 13.90 14.42 -12.63
CA HIS A 167 14.01 14.09 -14.04
C HIS A 167 12.67 14.35 -14.75
N ARG A 168 12.71 14.93 -15.96
CA ARG A 168 11.51 15.21 -16.76
C ARG A 168 10.80 13.90 -17.14
N ASP A 169 9.52 13.78 -16.80
CA ASP A 169 8.72 12.62 -17.16
C ASP A 169 8.43 12.60 -18.67
N PRO A 170 8.79 11.52 -19.39
CA PRO A 170 8.61 11.42 -20.85
C PRO A 170 7.13 11.28 -21.29
N GLY A 171 6.18 11.30 -20.36
CA GLY A 171 4.75 11.11 -20.62
C GLY A 171 3.90 12.39 -20.68
N ARG A 172 4.48 13.59 -20.52
CA ARG A 172 3.68 14.83 -20.59
C ARG A 172 3.39 15.16 -22.07
N PRO A 173 2.11 15.19 -22.51
CA PRO A 173 1.77 15.38 -23.92
C PRO A 173 2.09 16.78 -24.47
N PHE A 174 2.51 17.72 -23.61
CA PHE A 174 2.84 19.09 -23.98
C PHE A 174 4.19 19.49 -23.38
N LYS A 175 5.01 20.18 -24.18
CA LYS A 175 6.20 20.86 -23.69
C LYS A 175 5.76 21.87 -22.63
N PRO A 176 6.31 21.85 -21.40
CA PRO A 176 5.97 22.86 -20.41
C PRO A 176 6.36 24.24 -20.94
N PRO A 177 5.59 25.29 -20.62
CA PRO A 177 5.95 26.65 -20.98
C PRO A 177 7.29 27.02 -20.35
N PHE A 178 8.08 27.82 -21.04
CA PHE A 178 9.32 28.36 -20.50
C PHE A 178 8.96 29.45 -19.49
N VAL A 179 9.28 29.21 -18.22
CA VAL A 179 9.08 30.16 -17.12
C VAL A 179 10.42 30.85 -16.86
N PRO A 180 10.49 32.20 -16.94
CA PRO A 180 11.67 32.96 -16.53
C PRO A 180 12.09 32.63 -15.09
N VAL A 181 13.39 32.71 -14.80
CA VAL A 181 13.93 32.42 -13.45
C VAL A 181 13.44 33.45 -12.43
N CYS A 182 13.27 34.70 -12.86
CA CYS A 182 12.76 35.80 -12.06
C CYS A 182 11.96 36.76 -12.95
N PHE A 183 10.90 37.33 -12.39
CA PHE A 183 10.13 38.40 -13.03
C PHE A 183 10.62 39.76 -12.52
N PRO A 184 10.68 40.80 -13.38
CA PRO A 184 11.08 42.14 -12.95
C PRO A 184 10.10 42.79 -11.95
N THR A 185 8.82 42.45 -12.07
CA THR A 185 7.70 43.03 -11.30
C THR A 185 6.58 42.00 -11.14
N ASP A 186 5.86 42.05 -10.02
CA ASP A 186 4.75 41.13 -9.71
C ASP A 186 3.61 41.19 -10.76
N GLU A 187 3.41 42.35 -11.39
CA GLU A 187 2.41 42.53 -12.46
C GLU A 187 2.71 41.69 -13.69
N LEU A 188 3.99 41.65 -14.11
CA LEU A 188 4.46 40.83 -15.23
C LEU A 188 4.40 39.34 -14.90
N GLU A 189 4.66 38.97 -13.64
CA GLU A 189 4.45 37.61 -13.18
C GLU A 189 2.96 37.22 -13.27
N ALA A 190 2.07 38.07 -12.76
CA ALA A 190 0.63 37.83 -12.78
C ALA A 190 0.09 37.73 -14.23
N GLU A 191 0.54 38.60 -15.13
CA GLU A 191 0.16 38.59 -16.54
C GLU A 191 0.67 37.33 -17.25
N PHE A 192 1.93 36.95 -17.01
CA PHE A 192 2.51 35.71 -17.54
C PHE A 192 1.68 34.47 -17.14
N TRP A 193 1.32 34.35 -15.85
CA TRP A 193 0.47 33.27 -15.38
C TRP A 193 -0.97 33.35 -15.90
N ALA A 194 -1.49 34.55 -16.13
CA ALA A 194 -2.81 34.76 -16.72
C ALA A 194 -2.87 34.33 -18.19
N GLN A 195 -1.79 34.56 -18.95
CA GLN A 195 -1.66 34.19 -20.37
C GLN A 195 -1.40 32.70 -20.56
N LEU A 196 -0.71 32.05 -19.60
CA LEU A 196 -0.47 30.60 -19.60
C LEU A 196 -1.71 29.72 -19.32
N ARG A 197 -2.90 30.31 -19.29
CA ARG A 197 -4.15 29.56 -19.21
C ARG A 197 -4.30 28.67 -20.44
N PHE A 198 -4.03 27.38 -20.26
CA PHE A 198 -4.41 26.38 -21.24
C PHE A 198 -5.91 26.54 -21.53
N PRO A 199 -6.35 26.48 -22.80
CA PRO A 199 -7.77 26.52 -23.12
C PRO A 199 -8.45 25.43 -22.31
N VAL A 200 -9.33 25.84 -21.40
CA VAL A 200 -10.04 24.91 -20.52
C VAL A 200 -10.90 24.06 -21.43
N ARG A 201 -10.63 22.75 -21.46
CA ARG A 201 -11.47 21.82 -22.23
C ARG A 201 -12.92 22.03 -21.78
N GLN A 202 -13.86 22.15 -22.72
CA GLN A 202 -15.28 22.33 -22.38
C GLN A 202 -15.80 21.24 -21.43
N ALA A 203 -15.27 20.01 -21.54
CA ALA A 203 -15.55 18.92 -20.62
C ALA A 203 -15.12 19.19 -19.15
N ALA A 204 -14.07 19.99 -18.95
CA ALA A 204 -13.63 20.40 -17.61
C ALA A 204 -14.58 21.45 -17.01
N LEU A 205 -15.25 22.28 -17.82
CA LEU A 205 -16.29 23.21 -17.34
C LEU A 205 -17.51 22.46 -16.79
N LEU A 206 -17.81 21.28 -17.34
CA LEU A 206 -18.87 20.38 -16.86
C LEU A 206 -18.40 19.40 -15.77
N GLY A 207 -17.12 19.49 -15.36
CA GLY A 207 -16.50 18.58 -14.42
C GLY A 207 -17.07 18.75 -13.01
N LYS A 208 -17.85 17.77 -12.54
CA LYS A 208 -18.28 17.71 -11.14
C LYS A 208 -17.14 17.20 -10.26
N VAL A 209 -16.91 17.89 -9.14
CA VAL A 209 -15.87 17.49 -8.19
C VAL A 209 -16.19 16.11 -7.63
N THR A 210 -15.21 15.19 -7.69
CA THR A 210 -15.38 13.85 -7.13
C THR A 210 -15.41 13.91 -5.59
N PRO A 211 -16.12 13.00 -4.91
CA PRO A 211 -16.16 12.96 -3.45
C PRO A 211 -14.77 12.77 -2.82
N ARG A 212 -13.81 12.16 -3.53
CA ARG A 212 -12.43 12.05 -3.09
C ARG A 212 -11.74 13.42 -3.03
N ILE A 213 -11.89 14.24 -4.08
CA ILE A 213 -11.33 15.59 -4.12
C ILE A 213 -11.97 16.45 -3.03
N LEU A 214 -13.29 16.34 -2.81
CA LEU A 214 -13.98 17.04 -1.71
C LEU A 214 -13.49 16.62 -0.31
N ASN A 215 -13.00 15.39 -0.15
CA ASN A 215 -12.42 14.95 1.11
C ASN A 215 -10.96 15.42 1.26
N LEU A 216 -10.20 15.49 0.16
CA LEU A 216 -8.84 16.01 0.16
C LEU A 216 -8.79 17.53 0.35
N SER A 217 -9.83 18.25 -0.08
CA SER A 217 -9.94 19.70 0.08
C SER A 217 -10.34 20.12 1.50
N LYS A 218 -10.76 19.18 2.36
CA LYS A 218 -11.04 19.50 3.77
C LYS A 218 -9.72 19.83 4.47
N PRO A 219 -9.70 20.88 5.32
CA PRO A 219 -8.52 21.20 6.09
C PRO A 219 -8.12 19.99 6.92
N ARG A 220 -6.81 19.67 6.95
CA ARG A 220 -6.30 18.64 7.85
C ARG A 220 -6.49 19.14 9.28
N SER A 221 -7.04 18.31 10.15
CA SER A 221 -7.07 18.58 11.59
C SER A 221 -5.62 18.63 12.09
N TYR A 222 -5.23 19.76 12.68
CA TYR A 222 -3.94 19.94 13.35
C TYR A 222 -4.13 19.90 14.88
N PRO A 223 -3.22 19.26 15.64
CA PRO A 223 -2.06 18.51 15.16
C PRO A 223 -2.46 17.25 14.38
N PRO A 224 -1.64 16.80 13.40
CA PRO A 224 -1.89 15.52 12.75
C PRO A 224 -1.95 14.44 13.81
N THR A 225 -2.94 13.55 13.74
CA THR A 225 -3.04 12.41 14.64
C THR A 225 -1.71 11.65 14.60
N PRO A 226 -0.96 11.62 15.73
CA PRO A 226 0.37 11.04 15.76
C PRO A 226 0.24 9.54 15.52
N HIS A 227 1.16 8.98 14.73
CA HIS A 227 1.22 7.55 14.47
C HIS A 227 1.50 6.74 15.75
N CYS A 228 2.14 7.37 16.73
CA CYS A 228 2.44 6.77 18.04
C CYS A 228 1.60 7.45 19.12
N PRO A 229 1.23 6.73 20.19
CA PRO A 229 0.67 7.38 21.38
C PRO A 229 1.69 8.40 21.90
N ILE A 230 1.26 9.66 22.07
CA ILE A 230 2.07 10.67 22.74
C ILE A 230 2.13 10.24 24.21
N PRO A 231 3.33 10.06 24.80
CA PRO A 231 3.43 9.73 26.21
C PRO A 231 2.72 10.81 27.04
N GLU A 232 2.01 10.39 28.09
CA GLU A 232 1.37 11.33 29.00
C GLU A 232 2.40 12.32 29.51
N ARG A 233 2.12 13.62 29.35
CA ARG A 233 3.03 14.67 29.76
C ARG A 233 3.15 14.62 31.28
N LEU A 234 4.34 14.29 31.79
CA LEU A 234 4.64 14.46 33.20
C LEU A 234 4.45 15.95 33.53
N PRO A 235 3.61 16.29 34.54
CA PRO A 235 3.42 17.68 34.94
C PRO A 235 4.76 18.25 35.40
N ASP A 236 5.06 19.47 34.98
CA ASP A 236 6.25 20.18 35.43
C ASP A 236 6.14 20.41 36.96
N PRO A 237 7.23 20.52 37.73
CA PRO A 237 7.16 20.70 39.19
C PRO A 237 6.32 21.90 39.66
N LEU A 238 6.10 22.87 38.78
CA LEU A 238 5.27 24.06 39.02
C LEU A 238 3.78 23.86 38.64
N ASP A 239 3.47 22.87 37.82
CA ASP A 239 2.10 22.54 37.38
C ASP A 239 1.42 21.53 38.34
N VAL A 240 2.19 20.91 39.24
CA VAL A 240 1.65 20.08 40.32
C VAL A 240 0.99 20.99 41.37
N PRO A 241 -0.29 20.79 41.72
CA PRO A 241 -0.92 21.58 42.75
C PRO A 241 -0.11 21.47 44.05
N PRO A 242 0.21 22.61 44.72
CA PRO A 242 1.03 22.57 45.92
C PRO A 242 0.35 21.71 46.99
N PRO A 243 1.12 21.02 47.83
CA PRO A 243 0.54 20.24 48.92
C PRO A 243 -0.35 21.16 49.78
N PRO A 244 -1.47 20.63 50.31
CA PRO A 244 -2.40 21.44 51.10
C PRO A 244 -1.66 22.09 52.25
N ARG A 245 -1.91 23.39 52.44
CA ARG A 245 -1.27 24.19 53.51
C ARG A 245 -1.61 23.59 54.87
N LYS A 246 -0.69 22.82 55.45
CA LYS A 246 -0.83 22.30 56.81
C LYS A 246 -0.37 23.38 57.79
N LYS A 247 -1.20 23.69 58.79
CA LYS A 247 -0.75 24.52 59.92
C LYS A 247 0.34 23.74 60.66
N PHE A 248 1.41 24.41 61.07
CA PHE A 248 2.43 23.79 61.90
C PHE A 248 1.79 23.22 63.18
N THR A 249 2.21 22.02 63.59
CA THR A 249 1.92 21.54 64.95
C THR A 249 2.61 22.44 65.98
N SER A 250 2.16 22.45 67.24
CA SER A 250 2.78 23.28 68.30
C SER A 250 4.30 23.04 68.41
N ARG A 251 4.74 21.78 68.25
CA ARG A 251 6.16 21.40 68.23
C ARG A 251 6.88 21.96 66.99
N GLU A 252 6.31 21.81 65.81
CA GLU A 252 6.86 22.36 64.56
C GLU A 252 6.94 23.90 64.61
N TRP A 253 5.95 24.55 65.22
CA TRP A 253 5.94 26.00 65.40
C TRP A 253 7.06 26.46 66.32
N ARG A 254 7.28 25.77 67.44
CA ARG A 254 8.37 26.07 68.37
C ARG A 254 9.75 25.91 67.70
N LEU A 255 9.93 24.84 66.91
CA LEU A 255 11.16 24.63 66.13
C LEU A 255 11.33 25.69 65.03
N HIS A 256 10.23 26.08 64.38
CA HIS A 256 10.25 27.15 63.38
C HIS A 256 10.66 28.49 64.00
N GLN A 257 10.14 28.82 65.18
CA GLN A 257 10.55 30.01 65.94
C GLN A 257 12.02 29.97 66.33
N ILE A 258 12.51 28.83 66.84
CA ILE A 258 13.94 28.63 67.16
C ILE A 258 14.80 28.85 65.91
N ARG A 259 14.39 28.31 64.76
CA ARG A 259 15.09 28.49 63.49
C ARG A 259 15.12 29.95 63.03
N LEU A 260 14.00 30.67 63.14
CA LEU A 260 13.95 32.09 62.80
C LEU A 260 14.86 32.92 63.71
N ILE A 261 14.84 32.65 65.03
CA ILE A 261 15.74 33.29 65.99
C ILE A 261 17.20 33.00 65.63
N TYR A 262 17.53 31.75 65.30
CA TYR A 262 18.87 31.36 64.88
C TYR A 262 19.32 32.08 63.59
N LEU A 263 18.45 32.19 62.59
CA LEU A 263 18.75 32.86 61.32
C LEU A 263 18.84 34.39 61.46
N SER A 264 18.13 34.98 62.43
CA SER A 264 18.15 36.42 62.70
C SER A 264 19.44 36.92 63.36
N LYS A 265 20.25 36.01 63.94
CA LYS A 265 21.53 36.36 64.56
C LYS A 265 22.61 36.63 63.48
N PRO A 266 23.47 37.66 63.66
CA PRO A 266 24.56 37.96 62.74
C PRO A 266 25.55 36.79 62.62
N VAL A 267 26.24 36.68 61.48
CA VAL A 267 27.01 35.50 61.03
C VAL A 267 28.27 35.22 61.87
N ILE A 268 28.63 36.06 62.85
CA ILE A 268 29.72 35.80 63.80
C ILE A 268 29.20 34.81 64.86
N ARG A 269 29.30 33.51 64.58
CA ARG A 269 28.77 32.43 65.42
C ARG A 269 29.89 31.76 66.22
N LYS A 270 29.70 31.58 67.54
CA LYS A 270 30.51 30.67 68.36
C LYS A 270 29.97 29.25 68.13
N GLU A 271 30.82 28.29 67.80
CA GLU A 271 30.45 26.91 67.41
C GLU A 271 29.54 26.17 68.42
N LEU A 272 29.53 26.62 69.69
CA LEU A 272 28.76 26.02 70.79
C LEU A 272 27.25 26.33 70.73
N ASP A 273 26.81 27.37 70.02
CA ASP A 273 25.39 27.76 69.99
C ASP A 273 24.52 26.73 69.24
N TYR A 274 25.09 25.94 68.33
CA TYR A 274 24.34 24.98 67.51
C TYR A 274 23.80 23.78 68.32
N ILE A 275 24.43 23.46 69.45
CA ILE A 275 24.07 22.32 70.30
C ILE A 275 22.83 22.64 71.16
N PHE A 276 22.70 23.89 71.63
CA PHE A 276 21.59 24.31 72.49
C PHE A 276 20.23 24.40 71.78
N TYR A 277 20.21 24.46 70.45
CA TYR A 277 18.99 24.59 69.65
C TYR A 277 18.54 23.31 68.92
N ASN A 278 19.28 22.20 69.10
CA ASN A 278 19.00 20.89 68.49
C ASN A 278 18.52 19.83 69.49
N ILE A 279 18.27 20.20 70.74
CA ILE A 279 17.56 19.40 71.77
C ILE A 279 16.12 19.89 71.84
#